data_AF-A0A0Q6ZF64-F1
#
_entry.id   AF-A0A0Q6ZF64-F1
#
_cell.length_a   1.000
_cell.length_b   1.000
_cell.length_c   1.000
_cell.angle_alpha   90.00
_cell.angle_beta   90.00
_cell.angle_gamma   90.00
#
_symmetry.space_group_name_H-M   'P 1'
#
loop_
_entity.id
_entity.type
_entity.pdbx_description
1 polymer ?
#
loop_
_entity_poly.entity_id
_entity_poly.type
_entity_poly.pdbx_seq_one_letter_code
_entity_poly.pdbx_strand_id
1 'polypeptide(L)'
;MLQERDVQDTLDFTERIGLESRENLGAKGVTPPFDAGALIVRDGFRFAGTHLLLDLWNARWLDDVGGMEKAFRSAVEASDASLLNLHFHRFGLGGGLSGLALLAESHISIHTWPEHSFAAADIFMCGGAHPYKAARVLRDALQPEFMLISEHRRGVRE
;
A
#
# COMPACT_ATOMS: atom_id res chain seq x y z
N MET A 1 -26.02 7.42 15.49
CA MET A 1 -26.38 6.00 15.27
C MET A 1 -26.10 5.72 13.80
N LEU A 2 -24.89 5.27 13.48
CA LEU A 2 -24.48 5.00 12.10
C LEU A 2 -25.12 3.67 11.69
N GLN A 3 -26.03 3.71 10.71
CA GLN A 3 -26.78 2.56 10.22
C GLN A 3 -25.95 1.80 9.18
N GLU A 4 -25.81 0.49 9.41
CA GLU A 4 -25.58 -0.71 8.57
C GLU A 4 -25.47 -0.66 7.02
N ARG A 5 -25.32 0.50 6.37
CA ARG A 5 -25.28 0.63 4.90
C ARG A 5 -23.90 0.38 4.27
N ASP A 6 -22.81 0.37 5.04
CA ASP A 6 -21.44 0.25 4.51
C ASP A 6 -21.04 -1.18 4.07
N VAL A 7 -21.64 -2.22 4.67
CA VAL A 7 -21.19 -3.61 4.43
C VAL A 7 -21.69 -4.13 3.08
N GLN A 8 -22.88 -3.74 2.66
CA GLN A 8 -23.49 -4.21 1.41
C GLN A 8 -22.81 -3.59 0.17
N ASP A 9 -22.42 -2.32 0.26
CA ASP A 9 -21.71 -1.61 -0.82
C ASP A 9 -20.31 -2.20 -1.07
N THR A 10 -19.69 -2.77 -0.03
CA THR A 10 -18.39 -3.45 -0.16
C THR A 10 -18.51 -4.79 -0.91
N LEU A 11 -19.62 -5.51 -0.74
CA LEU A 11 -19.88 -6.77 -1.45
C LEU A 11 -20.20 -6.54 -2.93
N ASP A 12 -20.90 -5.45 -3.25
CA ASP A 12 -21.24 -5.06 -4.63
C ASP A 12 -19.99 -4.59 -5.41
N PHE A 13 -18.98 -4.05 -4.71
CA PHE A 13 -17.68 -3.70 -5.30
C PHE A 13 -16.92 -4.92 -5.81
N THR A 14 -16.92 -6.03 -5.07
CA THR A 14 -16.25 -7.28 -5.48
C THR A 14 -16.84 -7.91 -6.74
N GLU A 15 -18.16 -7.81 -6.93
CA GLU A 15 -18.83 -8.36 -8.12
C GLU A 15 -18.55 -7.52 -9.38
N ARG A 16 -18.50 -6.19 -9.25
CA ARG A 16 -18.29 -5.26 -10.38
C ARG A 16 -16.92 -5.34 -11.06
N ILE A 17 -15.89 -5.81 -10.35
CA ILE A 17 -14.52 -5.93 -10.90
C ILE A 17 -14.22 -7.29 -11.53
N GLY A 18 -15.21 -8.20 -11.64
CA GLY A 18 -15.01 -9.48 -12.30
C GLY A 18 -13.96 -10.36 -11.62
N LEU A 19 -13.76 -10.19 -10.31
CA LEU A 19 -13.06 -11.17 -9.48
C LEU A 19 -14.01 -12.35 -9.23
N GLU A 20 -14.38 -13.06 -10.30
CA GLU A 20 -14.81 -14.44 -10.12
C GLU A 20 -13.66 -15.16 -9.40
N SER A 21 -14.02 -15.98 -8.41
CA SER A 21 -13.13 -16.86 -7.67
C SER A 21 -12.49 -17.87 -8.64
N ARG A 22 -11.55 -17.39 -9.44
CA ARG A 22 -10.63 -18.22 -10.20
C ARG A 22 -9.78 -18.89 -9.14
N GLU A 23 -10.11 -20.17 -8.94
CA GLU A 23 -9.33 -21.16 -8.21
C GLU A 23 -7.90 -20.70 -7.99
N ASN A 24 -7.62 -20.31 -6.75
CA ASN A 24 -6.40 -20.59 -6.02
C ASN A 24 -5.17 -20.78 -6.92
N LEU A 25 -4.79 -19.73 -7.65
CA LEU A 25 -3.51 -19.66 -8.36
C LEU A 25 -2.41 -19.47 -7.31
N GLY A 26 -2.11 -20.55 -6.60
CA GLY A 26 -0.80 -20.82 -6.03
C GLY A 26 -0.22 -19.76 -5.10
N ALA A 27 -1.01 -19.13 -4.24
CA ALA A 27 -0.45 -18.53 -3.03
C ALA A 27 0.04 -19.67 -2.12
N LYS A 28 1.17 -20.30 -2.48
CA LYS A 28 1.99 -21.06 -1.54
C LYS A 28 2.10 -20.17 -0.31
N GLY A 29 1.63 -20.63 0.85
CA GLY A 29 1.57 -19.82 2.08
C GLY A 29 2.87 -19.05 2.26
N VAL A 30 2.83 -17.75 1.99
CA VAL A 30 4.00 -16.90 2.09
C VAL A 30 4.13 -16.59 3.56
N THR A 31 5.06 -17.26 4.23
CA THR A 31 5.40 -16.95 5.62
C THR A 31 6.28 -15.70 5.64
N PRO A 32 5.89 -14.63 6.36
CA PRO A 32 6.72 -13.45 6.48
C PRO A 32 8.07 -13.79 7.14
N PRO A 33 9.15 -13.04 6.83
CA PRO A 33 10.47 -13.28 7.42
C PRO A 33 10.56 -12.89 8.91
N PHE A 34 9.46 -12.40 9.48
CA PHE A 34 9.31 -12.01 10.88
C PHE A 34 8.00 -12.57 11.45
N ASP A 35 7.92 -12.68 12.78
CA ASP A 35 6.66 -12.99 13.47
C ASP A 35 5.70 -11.81 13.28
N ALA A 36 4.77 -11.96 12.34
CA ALA A 36 3.91 -10.88 11.92
C ALA A 36 2.73 -10.64 12.90
N GLY A 37 2.49 -11.58 13.83
CA GLY A 37 1.63 -11.38 14.99
C GLY A 37 2.28 -10.63 16.16
N ALA A 38 3.60 -10.38 16.11
CA ALA A 38 4.30 -9.70 17.19
C ALA A 38 4.05 -8.19 17.20
N LEU A 39 3.76 -7.64 18.38
CA LEU A 39 3.67 -6.19 18.57
C LEU A 39 5.05 -5.55 18.44
N ILE A 40 5.10 -4.43 17.74
CA ILE A 40 6.27 -3.55 17.65
C ILE A 40 6.43 -2.83 18.99
N VAL A 41 7.64 -2.84 19.55
CA VAL A 41 8.02 -2.09 20.75
C VAL A 41 8.92 -0.94 20.34
N ARG A 42 8.43 0.31 20.44
CA ARG A 42 9.19 1.53 20.11
C ARG A 42 8.77 2.69 21.00
N ASP A 43 9.75 3.41 21.55
CA ASP A 43 9.57 4.57 22.43
C ASP A 43 8.65 4.31 23.64
N GLY A 44 8.71 3.09 24.20
CA GLY A 44 7.87 2.70 25.34
C GLY A 44 6.43 2.29 24.98
N PHE A 45 6.06 2.28 23.70
CA PHE A 45 4.73 1.84 23.25
C PHE A 45 4.79 0.47 22.59
N ARG A 46 3.69 -0.29 22.74
CA ARG A 46 3.42 -1.53 22.01
C ARG A 46 2.31 -1.29 21.00
N PHE A 47 2.52 -1.64 19.73
CA PHE A 47 1.51 -1.44 18.68
C PHE A 47 1.65 -2.47 17.55
N ALA A 48 0.57 -2.70 16.80
CA ALA A 48 0.51 -3.75 15.77
C ALA A 48 1.32 -3.40 14.51
N GLY A 49 1.36 -2.13 14.11
CA GLY A 49 2.11 -1.73 12.93
C GLY A 49 2.26 -0.22 12.77
N THR A 50 3.17 0.17 11.88
CA THR A 50 3.41 1.56 11.48
C THR A 50 2.70 1.80 10.16
N HIS A 51 1.87 2.85 10.10
CA HIS A 51 1.16 3.28 8.91
C HIS A 51 1.64 4.67 8.50
N LEU A 52 2.26 4.76 7.33
CA LEU A 52 2.69 6.02 6.74
C LEU A 52 1.66 6.46 5.70
N LEU A 53 1.22 7.71 5.78
CA LEU A 53 0.43 8.38 4.75
C LEU A 53 1.35 9.38 4.05
N LEU A 54 1.47 9.26 2.74
CA LEU A 54 2.42 10.00 1.91
C LEU A 54 1.64 10.88 0.94
N ASP A 55 1.93 12.19 0.97
CA ASP A 55 1.52 13.11 -0.09
C ASP A 55 2.76 13.47 -0.90
N LEU A 56 2.77 13.12 -2.19
CA LEU A 56 3.88 13.36 -3.12
C LEU A 56 3.45 14.43 -4.13
N TRP A 57 4.03 15.62 -4.02
CA TRP A 57 3.73 16.79 -4.85
C TRP A 57 4.78 17.02 -5.93
N ASN A 58 4.33 17.50 -7.08
CA ASN A 58 5.13 17.66 -8.30
C ASN A 58 5.86 16.35 -8.69
N ALA A 59 5.16 15.24 -8.51
CA ALA A 59 5.64 13.90 -8.83
C ALA A 59 5.55 13.62 -10.34
N ARG A 60 6.39 12.69 -10.80
CA ARG A 60 6.54 12.26 -12.18
C ARG A 60 6.14 10.80 -12.34
N TRP A 61 5.98 10.36 -13.59
CA TRP A 61 5.66 8.97 -13.94
C TRP A 61 4.35 8.48 -13.32
N LEU A 62 3.39 9.40 -13.18
CA LEU A 62 2.13 9.18 -12.48
C LEU A 62 1.15 8.29 -13.24
N ASP A 63 1.38 8.02 -14.53
CA ASP A 63 0.56 7.15 -15.39
C ASP A 63 1.33 5.95 -15.96
N ASP A 64 2.58 5.74 -15.51
CA ASP A 64 3.44 4.64 -15.94
C ASP A 64 3.20 3.38 -15.07
N VAL A 65 2.30 2.51 -15.53
CA VAL A 65 1.99 1.24 -14.86
C VAL A 65 3.23 0.37 -14.68
N GLY A 66 4.09 0.27 -15.71
CA GLY A 66 5.27 -0.60 -15.66
C GLY A 66 6.31 -0.11 -14.66
N GLY A 67 6.56 1.21 -14.66
CA GLY A 67 7.39 1.87 -13.64
C GLY A 67 6.83 1.70 -12.23
N MET A 68 5.53 1.86 -12.06
CA MET A 68 4.86 1.74 -10.76
C MET A 68 4.89 0.30 -10.22
N GLU A 69 4.66 -0.71 -11.08
CA GLU A 69 4.79 -2.12 -10.70
C GLU A 69 6.20 -2.44 -10.20
N LYS A 70 7.22 -1.97 -10.93
CA LYS A 70 8.62 -2.15 -10.53
C LYS A 70 8.91 -1.44 -9.20
N ALA A 71 8.41 -0.22 -9.02
CA ALA A 71 8.58 0.54 -7.80
C ALA A 71 7.95 -0.17 -6.60
N PHE A 72 6.73 -0.68 -6.73
CA PHE A 72 6.04 -1.41 -5.66
C PHE A 72 6.77 -2.70 -5.29
N ARG A 73 7.23 -3.49 -6.27
CA ARG A 73 8.04 -4.70 -5.99
C ARG A 73 9.33 -4.36 -5.25
N SER A 74 10.02 -3.31 -5.69
CA SER A 74 11.24 -2.82 -5.05
C SER A 74 10.98 -2.29 -3.63
N ALA A 75 9.83 -1.65 -3.41
CA ALA A 75 9.43 -1.13 -2.11
C ALA A 75 9.17 -2.27 -1.11
N VAL A 76 8.48 -3.32 -1.56
CA VAL A 76 8.22 -4.52 -0.76
C VAL A 76 9.52 -5.22 -0.39
N GLU A 77 10.40 -5.46 -1.36
CA GLU A 77 11.72 -6.05 -1.14
C GLU A 77 12.56 -5.21 -0.16
N ALA A 78 12.67 -3.91 -0.40
CA ALA A 78 13.45 -3.02 0.46
C ALA A 78 12.92 -2.96 1.90
N SER A 79 11.61 -3.16 2.09
CA SER A 79 10.97 -3.16 3.41
C SER A 79 11.04 -4.49 4.16
N ASP A 80 11.63 -5.53 3.57
CA ASP A 80 11.62 -6.90 4.12
C ASP A 80 10.19 -7.46 4.29
N ALA A 81 9.24 -7.00 3.45
CA ALA A 81 7.85 -7.43 3.48
C ALA A 81 7.59 -8.55 2.46
N SER A 82 6.46 -9.23 2.63
CA SER A 82 6.05 -10.35 1.78
C SER A 82 4.87 -9.97 0.89
N LEU A 83 5.09 -9.94 -0.42
CA LEU A 83 4.06 -9.65 -1.43
C LEU A 83 3.15 -10.87 -1.63
N LEU A 84 1.85 -10.68 -1.47
CA LEU A 84 0.84 -11.68 -1.83
C LEU A 84 0.26 -11.42 -3.22
N ASN A 85 -0.13 -10.18 -3.49
CA ASN A 85 -0.70 -9.78 -4.77
C ASN A 85 -0.33 -8.33 -5.08
N LEU A 86 -0.23 -8.00 -6.36
CA LEU A 86 0.01 -6.65 -6.87
C LEU A 86 -0.97 -6.37 -8.00
N HIS A 87 -1.75 -5.29 -7.85
CA HIS A 87 -2.72 -4.88 -8.85
C HIS A 87 -2.62 -3.38 -9.13
N PHE A 88 -2.74 -3.01 -10.41
CA PHE A 88 -2.87 -1.64 -10.86
C PHE A 88 -4.03 -1.50 -11.82
N HIS A 89 -4.75 -0.40 -11.69
CA HIS A 89 -5.76 0.07 -12.62
C HIS A 89 -5.33 1.42 -13.18
N ARG A 90 -5.32 1.56 -14.51
CA ARG A 90 -5.06 2.83 -15.20
C ARG A 90 -6.36 3.45 -15.70
N PHE A 91 -6.55 4.73 -15.42
CA PHE A 91 -7.73 5.46 -15.84
C PHE A 91 -7.50 6.15 -17.18
N GLY A 92 -7.97 5.54 -18.28
CA GLY A 92 -8.02 6.17 -19.60
C GLY A 92 -6.68 6.70 -20.14
N LEU A 93 -6.74 7.46 -21.23
CA LEU A 93 -5.58 8.15 -21.79
C LEU A 93 -5.36 9.47 -21.04
N GLY A 94 -4.18 9.64 -20.44
CA GLY A 94 -3.80 10.84 -19.69
C GLY A 94 -4.32 10.91 -18.25
N GLY A 95 -5.11 9.93 -17.79
CA GLY A 95 -5.49 9.82 -16.39
C GLY A 95 -4.48 9.01 -15.57
N GLY A 96 -4.65 9.08 -14.25
CA GLY A 96 -3.76 8.44 -13.28
C GLY A 96 -3.98 6.95 -13.09
N LEU A 97 -3.48 6.47 -11.95
CA LEU A 97 -3.44 5.06 -11.56
C LEU A 97 -4.02 4.90 -10.15
N SER A 98 -4.68 3.76 -9.92
CA SER A 98 -4.89 3.19 -8.59
C SER A 98 -4.07 1.91 -8.48
N GLY A 99 -3.29 1.76 -7.40
CA GLY A 99 -2.42 0.62 -7.17
C GLY A 99 -2.56 0.04 -5.77
N LEU A 100 -2.45 -1.28 -5.64
CA LEU A 100 -2.45 -1.99 -4.37
C LEU A 100 -1.46 -3.17 -4.40
N ALA A 101 -0.48 -3.16 -3.50
CA ALA A 101 0.23 -4.35 -3.06
C ALA A 101 -0.43 -4.89 -1.79
N LEU A 102 -1.05 -6.06 -1.89
CA LEU A 102 -1.47 -6.83 -0.73
C LEU A 102 -0.24 -7.54 -0.16
N LEU A 103 0.06 -7.28 1.11
CA LEU A 103 1.16 -7.92 1.84
C LEU A 103 0.59 -8.97 2.79
N ALA A 104 1.45 -9.85 3.32
CA ALA A 104 1.04 -10.94 4.22
C ALA A 104 0.06 -10.50 5.33
N GLU A 105 0.26 -9.31 5.92
CA GLU A 105 -0.59 -8.77 7.00
C GLU A 105 -0.87 -7.26 6.90
N SER A 106 -0.65 -6.67 5.72
CA SER A 106 -0.76 -5.21 5.54
C SER A 106 -0.84 -4.83 4.05
N HIS A 107 -0.54 -3.59 3.67
CA HIS A 107 -0.64 -3.15 2.28
C HIS A 107 0.26 -1.95 1.96
N ILE A 108 0.51 -1.78 0.66
CA ILE A 108 0.90 -0.50 0.07
C ILE A 108 -0.18 -0.12 -0.94
N SER A 109 -0.75 1.08 -0.86
CA SER A 109 -1.68 1.64 -1.87
C SER A 109 -1.17 2.94 -2.45
N ILE A 110 -1.60 3.26 -3.67
CA ILE A 110 -1.36 4.55 -4.29
C ILE A 110 -2.52 4.97 -5.18
N HIS A 111 -2.79 6.27 -5.18
CA HIS A 111 -3.65 6.94 -6.15
C HIS A 111 -2.88 8.11 -6.75
N THR A 112 -2.95 8.27 -8.07
CA THR A 112 -2.25 9.36 -8.77
C THR A 112 -3.21 10.24 -9.57
N TRP A 113 -2.85 11.52 -9.66
CA TRP A 113 -3.53 12.55 -10.43
C TRP A 113 -2.50 13.32 -11.26
N PRO A 114 -2.14 12.82 -12.46
CA PRO A 114 -1.18 13.47 -13.36
C PRO A 114 -1.51 14.94 -13.63
N GLU A 115 -2.80 15.29 -13.74
CA GLU A 115 -3.31 16.65 -13.95
C GLU A 115 -2.97 17.61 -12.80
N HIS A 116 -2.64 17.08 -11.62
CA HIS A 116 -2.23 17.83 -10.44
C HIS A 116 -0.77 17.56 -10.07
N SER A 117 -0.04 16.77 -10.86
CA SER A 117 1.30 16.28 -10.53
C SER A 117 1.38 15.71 -9.11
N PHE A 118 0.32 14.99 -8.70
CA PHE A 118 0.11 14.56 -7.33
C PHE A 118 -0.06 13.04 -7.22
N ALA A 119 0.47 12.47 -6.15
CA ALA A 119 0.13 11.12 -5.71
C ALA A 119 -0.09 11.06 -4.21
N ALA A 120 -1.10 10.30 -3.79
CA ALA A 120 -1.31 9.91 -2.41
C ALA A 120 -0.98 8.43 -2.26
N ALA A 121 -0.13 8.06 -1.30
CA ALA A 121 0.22 6.67 -1.05
C ALA A 121 0.12 6.32 0.43
N ASP A 122 -0.29 5.09 0.70
CA ASP A 122 -0.38 4.52 2.05
C ASP A 122 0.61 3.36 2.15
N ILE A 123 1.44 3.34 3.20
CA ILE A 123 2.34 2.23 3.51
C ILE A 123 2.03 1.77 4.92
N PHE A 124 1.24 0.70 5.02
CA PHE A 124 0.98 0.05 6.29
C PHE A 124 1.85 -1.20 6.39
N MET A 125 2.61 -1.35 7.49
CA MET A 125 3.43 -2.53 7.74
C MET A 125 3.44 -2.92 9.22
N CYS A 126 3.45 -4.22 9.46
CA CYS A 126 3.46 -4.85 10.79
C CYS A 126 4.82 -5.50 11.08
N GLY A 127 5.07 -5.84 12.35
CA GLY A 127 6.23 -6.63 12.76
C GLY A 127 7.59 -5.99 12.41
N GLY A 128 8.50 -6.79 11.87
CA GLY A 128 9.90 -6.41 11.58
C GLY A 128 10.12 -5.66 10.25
N ALA A 129 9.05 -5.32 9.54
CA ALA A 129 9.15 -4.61 8.27
C ALA A 129 9.55 -3.13 8.42
N HIS A 130 10.10 -2.58 7.34
CA HIS A 130 10.70 -1.24 7.33
C HIS A 130 9.93 -0.26 6.41
N PRO A 131 8.80 0.33 6.85
CA PRO A 131 7.93 1.14 5.99
C PRO A 131 8.61 2.39 5.42
N TYR A 132 9.54 3.00 6.15
CA TYR A 132 10.31 4.13 5.64
C TYR A 132 11.27 3.77 4.50
N LYS A 133 11.70 2.51 4.38
CA LYS A 133 12.47 2.05 3.22
C LYS A 133 11.58 1.98 1.97
N ALA A 134 10.36 1.46 2.11
CA ALA A 134 9.35 1.50 1.04
C ALA A 134 9.03 2.93 0.62
N ALA A 135 8.85 3.86 1.58
CA ALA A 135 8.60 5.26 1.29
C ALA A 135 9.73 5.91 0.47
N ARG A 136 10.99 5.58 0.78
CA ARG A 136 12.16 6.05 0.01
C ARG A 136 12.15 5.52 -1.42
N VAL A 137 11.80 4.25 -1.63
CA VAL A 137 11.69 3.67 -2.98
C VAL A 137 10.62 4.41 -3.80
N LEU A 138 9.45 4.67 -3.23
CA LEU A 138 8.39 5.41 -3.92
C LEU A 138 8.82 6.85 -4.25
N ARG A 139 9.49 7.54 -3.31
CA ARG A 139 10.08 8.86 -3.55
C ARG A 139 11.08 8.82 -4.71
N ASP A 140 11.97 7.85 -4.74
CA ASP A 140 13.02 7.77 -5.77
C ASP A 140 12.45 7.43 -7.15
N ALA A 141 11.39 6.61 -7.19
CA ALA A 141 10.67 6.27 -8.42
C ALA A 141 9.85 7.45 -8.97
N LEU A 142 9.11 8.15 -8.10
CA LEU A 142 8.18 9.21 -8.52
C LEU A 142 8.83 10.61 -8.55
N GLN A 143 10.01 10.76 -7.97
CA GLN A 143 10.79 12.00 -7.98
C GLN A 143 9.97 13.27 -7.70
N PRO A 144 9.18 13.29 -6.60
CA PRO A 144 8.45 14.49 -6.23
C PRO A 144 9.42 15.62 -5.88
N GLU A 145 8.98 16.85 -6.09
CA GLU A 145 9.70 18.02 -5.55
C GLU A 145 9.54 18.09 -4.03
N PHE A 146 8.35 17.73 -3.54
CA PHE A 146 8.04 17.77 -2.12
C PHE A 146 7.22 16.56 -1.69
N MET A 147 7.51 16.05 -0.49
CA MET A 147 6.88 14.87 0.07
C MET A 147 6.55 15.09 1.54
N LEU A 148 5.28 14.94 1.92
CA LEU A 148 4.83 14.90 3.31
C LEU A 148 4.67 13.45 3.76
N ILE A 149 5.00 13.19 5.02
CA ILE A 149 4.78 11.89 5.64
C ILE A 149 4.08 12.10 6.97
N SER A 150 2.89 11.54 7.13
CA SER A 150 2.22 11.38 8.42
C SER A 150 2.41 9.94 8.91
N GLU A 151 2.93 9.75 10.12
CA GLU A 151 3.06 8.43 10.74
C GLU A 151 1.93 8.20 11.75
N HIS A 152 1.27 7.04 11.65
CA HIS A 152 0.32 6.54 12.63
C HIS A 152 0.73 5.17 13.16
N ARG A 153 0.77 5.03 14.49
CA ARG A 153 0.88 3.72 15.15
C ARG A 153 -0.50 3.07 15.19
N ARG A 154 -0.63 1.86 14.66
CA ARG A 154 -1.90 1.14 14.57
C ARG A 154 -2.01 0.14 15.71
N GLY A 155 -3.14 0.13 16.42
CA GLY A 155 -3.39 -0.82 17.50
C GLY A 155 -2.49 -0.63 18.73
N VAL A 156 -2.31 0.61 19.18
CA VAL A 156 -1.51 0.94 20.38
C VAL A 156 -2.15 0.31 21.63
N ARG A 157 -1.32 -0.34 22.45
CA ARG A 157 -1.64 -0.81 23.79
C ARG A 157 -0.61 -0.27 24.78
N GLU A 158 -1.10 0.22 25.92
CA GLU A 158 -0.29 0.65 27.07
C GLU A 158 0.23 -0.54 27.89
#